data_AF-A0A7X8EKW9-F1
#
_entry.id   AF-A0A7X8EKW9-F1
#
_cell.length_a   1.000
_cell.length_b   1.000
_cell.length_c   1.000
_cell.angle_alpha   90.00
_cell.angle_beta   90.00
_cell.angle_gamma   90.00
#
_symmetry.space_group_name_H-M   'P 1'
#
loop_
_entity.id
_entity.type
_entity.pdbx_description
1 polymer ?
#
loop_
_entity_poly.entity_id
_entity_poly.type
_entity_poly.pdbx_seq_one_letter_code
_entity_poly.pdbx_strand_id
1 'polypeptide(L)'
;YTNGITAGDILGCSIPLMANTERDAVAIAISACAPKKGRECRIIQVKNTLELTVIALSEAYWEEVQGHPSIRCLTSPEPMKFSSEGDLERVGNWAARVQGKSE
;
A
#
# COMPACT_ATOMS: atom_id res chain seq x y z
N TYR A 1 -16.37 0.93 -14.96
CA TYR A 1 -16.10 0.97 -13.51
C TYR A 1 -16.44 2.32 -12.85
N THR A 2 -16.71 3.41 -13.60
CA THR A 2 -17.03 4.75 -13.01
C THR A 2 -18.11 4.71 -11.94
N ASN A 3 -19.26 4.09 -12.25
CA ASN A 3 -20.36 3.98 -11.29
C ASN A 3 -19.98 3.18 -10.04
N GLY A 4 -19.20 2.10 -10.21
CA GLY A 4 -18.69 1.29 -9.11
C GLY A 4 -17.76 2.09 -8.19
N ILE A 5 -16.85 2.89 -8.75
CA ILE A 5 -15.99 3.79 -7.97
C ILE A 5 -16.85 4.81 -7.20
N THR A 6 -17.78 5.51 -7.87
CA THR A 6 -18.61 6.53 -7.22
C THR A 6 -19.56 5.96 -6.17
N ALA A 7 -19.98 4.70 -6.33
CA ALA A 7 -20.80 3.99 -5.36
C ALA A 7 -19.98 3.37 -4.20
N GLY A 8 -18.64 3.38 -4.30
CA GLY A 8 -17.76 2.67 -3.36
C GLY A 8 -17.74 1.14 -3.54
N ASP A 9 -18.41 0.62 -4.56
CA ASP A 9 -18.46 -0.81 -4.91
C ASP A 9 -17.58 -1.12 -6.12
N ILE A 10 -16.27 -1.07 -5.90
CA ILE A 10 -15.30 -1.43 -6.94
C ILE A 10 -15.24 -2.94 -7.20
N LEU A 11 -15.65 -3.77 -6.24
CA LEU A 11 -15.67 -5.23 -6.38
C LEU A 11 -16.82 -5.71 -7.26
N GLY A 12 -17.93 -4.98 -7.31
CA GLY A 12 -19.03 -5.20 -8.25
C GLY A 12 -18.66 -4.94 -9.72
N CYS A 13 -17.50 -4.34 -10.00
CA CYS A 13 -17.02 -4.17 -11.37
C CYS A 13 -16.50 -5.52 -11.92
N SER A 14 -17.22 -6.14 -12.85
CA SER A 14 -16.82 -7.41 -13.49
C SER A 14 -15.66 -7.31 -14.49
N ILE A 15 -14.95 -6.18 -14.52
CA ILE A 15 -13.80 -5.93 -15.40
C ILE A 15 -12.63 -5.39 -14.58
N PRO A 16 -11.38 -5.62 -15.01
CA PRO A 16 -10.21 -5.02 -14.37
C PRO A 16 -10.33 -3.50 -14.31
N LEU A 17 -10.07 -2.93 -13.13
CA LEU A 17 -10.01 -1.50 -12.93
C LEU A 17 -8.62 -1.00 -13.33
N MET A 18 -8.58 -0.04 -14.26
CA MET A 18 -7.36 0.62 -14.69
C MET A 18 -7.41 2.06 -14.19
N ALA A 19 -6.43 2.45 -13.37
CA ALA A 19 -6.24 3.83 -12.93
C ALA A 19 -5.20 4.53 -13.82
N ASN A 20 -5.28 5.87 -13.93
CA ASN A 20 -4.35 6.63 -14.76
C ASN A 20 -2.97 6.78 -14.12
N THR A 21 -2.93 6.88 -12.78
CA THR A 21 -1.70 7.01 -11.99
C THR A 21 -1.73 6.09 -10.77
N GLU A 22 -0.58 5.81 -10.18
CA GLU A 22 -0.52 5.06 -8.92
C GLU A 22 -1.22 5.83 -7.78
N ARG A 23 -1.16 7.17 -7.79
CA ARG A 23 -1.93 8.04 -6.90
C ARG A 23 -3.44 7.80 -7.04
N ASP A 24 -3.96 7.74 -8.26
CA ASP A 24 -5.38 7.46 -8.50
C ASP A 24 -5.75 6.06 -8.04
N ALA A 25 -4.89 5.06 -8.28
CA ALA A 25 -5.12 3.70 -7.83
C ALA A 25 -5.29 3.63 -6.31
N VAL A 26 -4.39 4.30 -5.56
CA VAL A 26 -4.46 4.38 -4.09
C VAL A 26 -5.71 5.15 -3.64
N ALA A 27 -6.01 6.29 -4.26
CA ALA A 27 -7.19 7.09 -3.91
C ALA A 27 -8.51 6.33 -4.13
N ILE A 28 -8.62 5.60 -5.25
CA ILE A 28 -9.77 4.75 -5.56
C ILE A 28 -9.89 3.64 -4.52
N ALA A 29 -8.80 2.94 -4.19
CA ALA A 29 -8.82 1.87 -3.19
C ALA A 29 -9.25 2.37 -1.80
N ILE A 30 -8.75 3.55 -1.38
CA ILE A 30 -9.17 4.20 -0.13
C ILE A 30 -10.65 4.58 -0.17
N SER A 31 -11.13 5.11 -1.30
CA SER A 31 -12.54 5.53 -1.45
C SER A 31 -13.53 4.37 -1.32
N ALA A 32 -13.12 3.16 -1.71
CA ALA A 32 -13.93 1.95 -1.56
C ALA A 32 -13.96 1.40 -0.12
N CYS A 33 -13.09 1.89 0.76
CA CYS A 33 -13.03 1.50 2.16
C CYS A 33 -13.95 2.40 3.01
N ALA A 34 -15.26 2.15 2.99
CA ALA A 34 -16.23 2.87 3.83
C ALA A 34 -16.01 2.61 5.34
N PRO A 35 -16.38 3.56 6.23
CA PRO A 35 -16.05 4.98 6.23
C PRO A 35 -14.84 5.20 7.17
N LYS A 36 -13.64 5.35 6.62
CA LYS A 36 -12.45 5.67 7.42
C LYS A 36 -11.85 6.98 6.95
N LYS A 37 -11.45 7.85 7.89
CA LYS A 37 -10.59 8.99 7.53
C LYS A 37 -9.27 8.43 7.00
N GLY A 38 -8.58 9.15 6.09
CA GLY A 38 -7.36 8.63 5.46
C GLY A 38 -6.29 8.12 6.44
N ARG A 39 -6.20 8.66 7.66
CA ARG A 39 -5.28 8.18 8.72
C ARG A 39 -5.74 6.89 9.42
N GLU A 40 -7.02 6.60 9.41
CA GLU A 40 -7.62 5.38 9.97
C GLU A 40 -7.58 4.22 8.96
N CYS A 41 -7.33 4.52 7.68
CA CYS A 41 -7.17 3.52 6.64
C CYS A 41 -6.00 2.59 6.96
N ARG A 42 -6.30 1.30 6.96
CA ARG A 42 -5.31 0.23 7.13
C ARG A 42 -4.73 -0.12 5.77
N ILE A 43 -3.49 0.29 5.54
CA ILE A 43 -2.79 0.09 4.27
C ILE A 43 -1.56 -0.77 4.53
N ILE A 44 -1.41 -1.81 3.71
CA ILE A 44 -0.21 -2.64 3.63
C ILE A 44 0.32 -2.53 2.21
N GLN A 45 1.59 -2.21 2.06
CA GLN A 45 2.29 -2.28 0.78
C GLN A 45 3.32 -3.40 0.82
N VAL A 46 3.22 -4.30 -0.16
CA VAL A 46 4.19 -5.37 -0.39
C VAL A 46 4.99 -5.06 -1.66
N LYS A 47 6.25 -5.47 -1.69
CA LYS A 47 7.10 -5.30 -2.88
C LYS A 47 6.59 -6.13 -4.05
N ASN A 48 6.31 -7.40 -3.78
CA ASN A 48 5.77 -8.39 -4.70
C ASN A 48 5.32 -9.63 -3.92
N THR A 49 4.69 -10.59 -4.61
CA THR A 49 4.17 -11.83 -4.02
C THR A 49 5.24 -12.86 -3.66
N LEU A 50 6.49 -12.70 -4.11
CA LEU A 50 7.62 -13.59 -3.78
C LEU A 50 8.35 -13.16 -2.50
N GLU A 51 8.23 -11.89 -2.11
CA GLU A 51 8.94 -11.28 -0.98
C GLU A 51 7.93 -10.69 0.02
N LEU A 52 7.38 -11.52 0.91
CA LEU A 52 6.37 -11.13 1.92
C LEU A 52 6.94 -10.92 3.33
N THR A 53 8.26 -11.04 3.51
CA THR A 53 8.91 -10.87 4.82
C THR A 53 9.15 -9.40 5.19
N VAL A 54 9.11 -8.50 4.21
CA VAL A 54 9.28 -7.06 4.38
C VAL A 54 8.08 -6.35 3.75
N ILE A 55 7.35 -5.64 4.59
CA ILE A 55 6.13 -4.91 4.20
C ILE A 55 6.17 -3.50 4.80
N ALA A 56 5.53 -2.55 4.13
CA ALA A 56 5.25 -1.24 4.70
C ALA A 56 3.82 -1.20 5.25
N LEU A 57 3.64 -0.59 6.41
CA LEU A 57 2.37 -0.52 7.13
C LEU A 57 2.01 0.94 7.39
N SER A 58 0.75 1.30 7.21
CA SER A 58 0.22 2.60 7.65
C SER A 58 0.26 2.75 9.17
N GLU A 59 0.30 3.99 9.66
CA GLU A 59 0.22 4.33 11.09
C GLU A 59 -0.98 3.69 11.81
N ALA A 60 -2.08 3.40 11.10
CA ALA A 60 -3.26 2.70 11.64
C ALA A 60 -2.98 1.28 12.20
N TYR A 61 -1.80 0.73 11.94
CA TYR A 61 -1.35 -0.54 12.52
C TYR A 61 -0.46 -0.39 13.75
N TRP A 62 -0.09 0.84 14.15
CA TRP A 62 0.93 1.08 15.16
C TRP A 62 0.67 0.33 16.47
N GLU A 63 -0.55 0.37 16.99
CA GLU A 63 -0.93 -0.32 18.23
C GLU A 63 -0.82 -1.86 18.11
N GLU A 64 -1.05 -2.44 16.94
CA GLU A 64 -0.97 -3.90 16.73
C GLU A 64 0.47 -4.38 16.54
N VAL A 65 1.34 -3.55 15.96
CA VAL A 65 2.73 -3.94 15.66
C VAL A 65 3.67 -3.64 16.82
N GLN A 66 3.33 -2.67 17.67
CA GLN A 66 4.17 -2.27 18.79
C GLN A 66 4.34 -3.43 19.77
N GLY A 67 5.56 -3.97 19.86
CA GLY A 67 5.88 -5.08 20.76
C GLY A 67 5.42 -6.46 20.27
N HIS A 68 4.95 -6.57 19.03
CA HIS A 68 4.56 -7.87 18.48
C HIS A 68 5.80 -8.76 18.26
N PRO A 69 5.88 -9.98 18.83
CA PRO A 69 7.11 -10.77 18.87
C PRO A 69 7.63 -11.20 17.49
N SER A 70 6.73 -11.32 16.51
CA SER A 70 7.07 -11.72 15.14
C SER A 70 7.31 -10.53 14.19
N ILE A 71 7.20 -9.29 14.66
CA ILE A 71 7.33 -8.09 13.82
C ILE A 71 8.51 -7.26 14.31
N ARG A 72 9.36 -6.84 13.38
CA ARG A 72 10.49 -5.96 13.64
C ARG A 72 10.38 -4.71 12.77
N CYS A 73 10.24 -3.53 13.38
CA CYS A 73 10.30 -2.26 12.67
C CYS A 73 11.71 -2.05 12.08
N LEU A 74 11.79 -1.84 10.76
CA LEU A 74 13.05 -1.67 10.05
C LEU A 74 13.43 -0.21 9.83
N THR A 75 12.45 0.68 9.78
CA THR A 75 12.60 2.11 9.50
C THR A 75 11.72 2.94 10.42
N SER A 76 12.00 4.25 10.49
CA SER A 76 11.08 5.20 11.13
C SER A 76 9.87 5.46 10.21
N PRO A 77 8.70 5.84 10.76
CA PRO A 77 7.54 6.24 9.96
C PRO A 77 7.87 7.42 9.05
N GLU A 78 7.34 7.39 7.82
CA GLU A 78 7.40 8.52 6.90
C GLU A 78 6.07 8.68 6.15
N PRO A 79 5.72 9.91 5.72
CA PRO A 79 4.56 10.11 4.87
C PRO A 79 4.69 9.37 3.54
N MET A 80 3.58 8.83 3.05
CA MET A 80 3.48 8.33 1.67
C MET A 80 3.67 9.49 0.69
N LYS A 81 4.58 9.33 -0.28
CA LYS A 81 4.94 10.36 -1.26
C LYS A 81 4.62 9.90 -2.66
N PHE A 82 4.33 10.87 -3.52
CA PHE A 82 4.05 10.66 -4.92
C PHE A 82 4.82 11.70 -5.73
N SER A 83 5.31 11.31 -6.90
CA SER A 83 5.93 12.21 -7.87
C SER A 83 4.92 13.24 -8.43
N SER A 84 5.40 14.20 -9.21
CA SER A 84 4.55 15.14 -9.96
C SER A 84 3.62 14.43 -10.94
N GLU A 85 4.08 13.31 -11.53
CA GLU A 85 3.31 12.49 -12.47
C GLU A 85 2.35 11.52 -11.77
N GLY A 86 2.38 11.46 -10.44
CA GLY A 86 1.49 10.61 -9.66
C GLY A 86 1.99 9.18 -9.43
N ASP A 87 3.27 8.92 -9.70
CA ASP A 87 3.92 7.66 -9.34
C ASP A 87 4.18 7.61 -7.84
N LEU A 88 3.93 6.47 -7.21
CA LEU A 88 4.18 6.21 -5.80
C LEU A 88 5.68 6.02 -5.56
N GLU A 89 6.25 6.86 -4.70
CA GLU A 89 7.59 6.61 -4.18
C GLU A 89 7.54 5.36 -3.30
N ARG A 90 8.12 4.26 -3.79
CA ARG A 90 8.07 2.96 -3.10
C ARG A 90 8.68 3.08 -1.71
N VAL A 91 7.88 2.80 -0.68
CA VAL A 91 8.35 2.84 0.72
C VAL A 91 9.30 1.70 1.00
N GLY A 92 10.40 2.03 1.67
CA GLY A 92 11.45 1.09 2.00
C GLY A 92 12.50 0.96 0.90
N ASN A 93 13.75 0.79 1.33
CA ASN A 93 14.90 0.66 0.44
C ASN A 93 14.96 -0.76 -0.18
N TRP A 94 13.90 -1.16 -0.90
CA TRP A 94 13.74 -2.49 -1.52
C TRP A 94 14.85 -2.85 -2.51
N ALA A 95 15.62 -1.85 -2.95
CA ALA A 95 16.76 -1.97 -3.84
C ALA A 95 17.99 -2.64 -3.20
N ALA A 96 18.05 -2.82 -1.87
CA ALA A 96 19.30 -3.21 -1.19
C ALA A 96 19.63 -4.72 -1.16
N ARG A 97 18.89 -5.62 -1.84
CA ARG A 97 19.19 -7.07 -1.80
C ARG A 97 19.08 -7.80 -3.14
N VAL A 98 19.74 -7.29 -4.17
CA VAL A 98 20.24 -8.16 -5.25
C VAL A 98 21.66 -8.60 -4.86
N GLN A 99 21.79 -9.49 -3.88
CA GLN A 99 23.05 -10.18 -3.60
C GLN A 99 22.82 -11.69 -3.55
N GLY A 100 23.40 -12.37 -4.53
CA GLY A 100 23.75 -13.79 -4.47
C GLY A 100 22.72 -14.77 -5.00
N LYS A 101 22.61 -14.90 -6.33
CA LYS A 101 22.52 -16.27 -6.89
C LYS A 101 23.92 -16.87 -6.71
N SER A 102 24.11 -17.70 -5.69
CA SER A 102 25.16 -18.71 -5.71
C SER A 102 24.59 -19.93 -6.42
N GLU A 103 25.03 -20.16 -7.66
CA GLU A 103 25.17 -21.52 -8.20
C GLU A 103 26.38 -22.20 -7.55
#